data_AF-A0A382J0I7-F1
#
_entry.id   AF-A0A382J0I7-F1
#
_cell.length_a   1.000
_cell.length_b   1.000
_cell.length_c   1.000
_cell.angle_alpha   90.00
_cell.angle_beta   90.00
_cell.angle_gamma   90.00
#
_symmetry.space_group_name_H-M   'P 1'
#
loop_
_entity.id
_entity.type
_entity.pdbx_description
1 polymer ?
#
loop_
_entity_poly.entity_id
_entity_poly.type
_entity_poly.pdbx_seq_one_letter_code
_entity_poly.pdbx_strand_id
1 'polypeptide(L)'
;MFIHENVLGDLELKTTNENGKRCYVTPDGEKYPSVTTVLSDYKKEGIIKWRKRVGEKQANKISTQASRRGTKVHKLCEDYLNNELSFDDYTP
;
A
#
# COMPACT_ATOMS: atom_id res chain seq x y z
N MET A 1 16.04 17.80 11.19
CA MET A 1 15.51 17.75 9.82
C MET A 1 16.45 16.86 9.02
N PHE A 2 15.92 15.90 8.26
CA PHE A 2 16.71 15.01 7.41
C PHE A 2 17.34 15.80 6.25
N ILE A 3 18.57 15.42 5.87
CA ILE A 3 19.21 15.90 4.65
C ILE A 3 18.92 14.84 3.58
N HIS A 4 18.22 15.22 2.52
CA HIS A 4 17.85 14.32 1.43
C HIS A 4 18.90 14.38 0.32
N GLU A 5 19.69 13.32 0.16
CA GLU A 5 20.61 13.16 -0.96
C GLU A 5 19.94 12.35 -2.07
N ASN A 6 19.46 13.02 -3.12
CA ASN A 6 18.80 12.36 -4.25
C ASN A 6 19.80 11.98 -5.35
N VAL A 7 20.74 11.10 -5.01
CA VAL A 7 21.87 10.71 -5.88
C VAL A 7 21.42 10.03 -7.19
N LEU A 8 20.22 9.45 -7.19
CA LEU A 8 19.63 8.74 -8.33
C LEU A 8 18.61 9.59 -9.12
N GLY A 9 18.27 10.79 -8.64
CA GLY A 9 17.21 11.63 -9.21
C GLY A 9 15.79 11.07 -8.98
N ASP A 10 14.80 11.82 -9.48
CA ASP A 10 13.39 11.43 -9.36
C ASP A 10 13.08 10.27 -10.30
N LEU A 11 13.19 9.05 -9.78
CA LEU A 11 12.86 7.81 -10.48
C LEU A 11 11.39 7.46 -10.28
N GLU A 12 10.54 7.91 -11.21
CA GLU A 12 9.16 7.42 -11.29
C GLU A 12 9.04 6.21 -12.22
N LEU A 13 8.61 5.08 -11.66
CA LEU A 13 8.24 3.91 -12.45
C LEU A 13 6.82 4.07 -12.99
N LYS A 14 6.68 3.96 -14.31
CA LYS A 14 5.37 3.95 -14.96
C LYS A 14 4.57 2.74 -14.50
N THR A 15 3.31 2.97 -14.13
CA THR A 15 2.37 1.89 -13.76
C THR A 15 1.25 1.76 -14.79
N THR A 16 0.81 0.52 -15.02
CA THR A 16 -0.35 0.19 -15.84
C THR A 16 -1.29 -0.73 -15.08
N ASN A 17 -2.56 -0.73 -15.46
CA ASN A 17 -3.55 -1.66 -14.90
C ASN A 17 -3.92 -2.68 -15.97
N GLU A 18 -3.62 -3.95 -15.72
CA GLU A 18 -3.92 -5.06 -16.62
C GLU A 18 -4.77 -6.08 -15.87
N ASN A 19 -5.96 -6.39 -16.41
CA ASN A 19 -6.90 -7.32 -15.79
C ASN A 19 -7.23 -7.00 -14.31
N GLY A 20 -7.29 -5.71 -13.96
CA GLY A 20 -7.56 -5.25 -12.60
C GLY A 20 -6.38 -5.37 -11.63
N LYS A 21 -5.19 -5.72 -12.13
CA LYS A 21 -3.95 -5.83 -11.34
C LYS A 21 -2.97 -4.73 -11.75
N ARG A 22 -2.30 -4.13 -10.77
CA ARG A 22 -1.25 -3.13 -11.02
C ARG A 22 0.03 -3.82 -11.49
N CYS A 23 0.56 -3.36 -12.62
CA CYS A 23 1.85 -3.74 -13.17
C CYS A 23 2.78 -2.52 -13.24
N TYR A 24 4.08 -2.77 -13.10
CA TYR A 24 5.15 -1.80 -13.27
C TYR A 24 5.82 -2.03 -14.61
N VAL A 25 6.02 -0.96 -15.37
CA VAL A 25 6.67 -1.00 -16.69
C VAL A 25 8.13 -0.67 -16.52
N THR A 26 9.00 -1.55 -16.98
CA THR A 26 10.45 -1.33 -17.01
C THR A 26 10.84 -0.35 -18.12
N PRO A 27 12.04 0.24 -18.08
CA PRO A 27 12.55 1.04 -19.20
C PRO A 27 12.56 0.29 -20.54
N ASP A 28 12.74 -1.03 -20.51
CA ASP A 28 12.75 -1.91 -21.69
C ASP A 28 11.33 -2.29 -22.18
N GLY A 29 10.29 -1.83 -21.49
CA GLY A 29 8.88 -2.04 -21.85
C GLY A 29 8.24 -3.32 -21.29
N GLU A 30 9.01 -4.16 -20.60
CA GLU A 30 8.47 -5.34 -19.89
C GLU A 30 7.58 -4.93 -18.72
N LYS A 31 6.60 -5.78 -18.39
CA LYS A 31 5.58 -5.49 -17.37
C LYS A 31 5.60 -6.54 -16.27
N TYR A 32 5.74 -6.09 -15.03
CA TYR A 32 5.79 -6.95 -13.86
C TYR A 32 4.68 -6.65 -12.87
N PRO A 33 3.97 -7.67 -12.34
CA PRO A 33 2.93 -7.46 -11.35
C PRO A 33 3.53 -6.92 -10.04
N SER A 34 2.73 -6.19 -9.26
CA SER A 34 3.15 -5.77 -7.93
C SER A 34 3.46 -6.96 -7.01
N VAL A 35 4.35 -6.77 -6.03
CA VAL A 35 4.62 -7.79 -4.99
C VAL A 35 3.34 -8.24 -4.30
N THR A 36 2.45 -7.29 -3.98
CA THR A 36 1.13 -7.59 -3.39
C THR A 36 0.28 -8.48 -4.28
N THR A 37 0.34 -8.28 -5.61
CA THR A 37 -0.37 -9.11 -6.58
C THR A 37 0.14 -10.56 -6.55
N VAL A 38 1.46 -10.77 -6.58
CA VAL A 38 2.07 -12.11 -6.51
C VAL A 38 1.71 -12.80 -5.19
N LEU A 39 1.79 -12.09 -4.08
CA LEU A 39 1.48 -12.63 -2.75
C LEU A 39 -0.01 -12.91 -2.52
N SER A 40 -0.90 -12.22 -3.25
CA SER A 40 -2.35 -12.34 -3.04
C SER A 40 -2.88 -13.75 -3.31
N ASP A 41 -2.20 -14.55 -4.12
CA ASP A 41 -2.62 -15.91 -4.45
C ASP A 41 -2.40 -16.90 -3.30
N TYR A 42 -1.44 -16.65 -2.41
CA TYR A 42 -1.04 -17.59 -1.35
C TYR A 42 -1.90 -17.51 -0.08
N LYS A 43 -2.58 -16.38 0.20
CA LYS A 43 -3.22 -16.12 1.49
C LYS A 43 -4.75 -16.24 1.49
N LYS A 44 -5.35 -16.66 0.38
CA LYS A 44 -6.81 -16.62 0.17
C LYS A 44 -7.60 -17.50 1.13
N GLU A 45 -7.16 -18.74 1.35
CA GLU A 45 -7.93 -19.69 2.15
C GLU A 45 -8.12 -19.27 3.61
N GLY A 46 -7.03 -18.85 4.26
CA GLY A 46 -7.05 -18.43 5.66
C GLY A 46 -7.95 -17.20 5.87
N ILE A 47 -7.89 -16.24 4.95
CA ILE A 47 -8.74 -15.05 4.97
C ILE A 47 -10.21 -15.45 4.77
N ILE A 48 -10.52 -16.31 3.81
CA ILE A 48 -11.90 -16.78 3.58
C ILE A 48 -12.47 -17.49 4.80
N LYS A 49 -11.70 -18.40 5.43
CA LYS A 49 -12.11 -19.09 6.66
C LYS A 49 -12.38 -18.10 7.80
N TRP A 50 -11.52 -17.11 7.98
CA TRP A 50 -11.72 -16.04 8.97
C TRP A 50 -12.98 -15.21 8.68
N ARG A 51 -13.21 -14.79 7.43
CA ARG A 51 -14.39 -14.03 7.03
C ARG A 51 -15.69 -14.78 7.31
N LYS A 52 -15.74 -16.08 6.97
CA LYS A 52 -16.88 -16.96 7.31
C LYS A 52 -17.13 -17.03 8.81
N ARG A 53 -16.07 -17.08 9.62
CA ARG A 53 -16.16 -17.14 11.08
C ARG A 53 -16.70 -15.86 11.72
N VAL A 54 -16.29 -14.69 11.24
CA VAL A 54 -16.70 -13.40 11.83
C VAL A 54 -17.93 -12.77 11.16
N GLY A 55 -18.30 -13.25 9.97
CA GLY A 55 -19.38 -12.72 9.14
C GLY A 55 -18.93 -11.58 8.23
N GLU A 56 -19.47 -11.54 7.00
CA GLU A 56 -19.04 -10.62 5.93
C GLU A 56 -19.11 -9.13 6.32
N LYS A 57 -20.21 -8.70 6.96
CA LYS A 57 -20.39 -7.30 7.40
C LYS A 57 -19.32 -6.88 8.40
N GLN A 58 -19.02 -7.74 9.37
CA GLN A 58 -18.01 -7.47 10.39
C GLN A 58 -16.60 -7.57 9.82
N ALA A 59 -16.34 -8.55 8.96
CA ALA A 59 -15.07 -8.67 8.25
C ALA A 59 -14.76 -7.42 7.42
N ASN A 60 -15.75 -6.88 6.70
CA ASN A 60 -15.61 -5.64 5.93
C ASN A 60 -15.33 -4.44 6.84
N LYS A 61 -16.06 -4.31 7.95
CA LYS A 61 -15.80 -3.25 8.94
C LYS A 61 -14.37 -3.30 9.46
N ILE A 62 -13.91 -4.47 9.92
CA ILE A 62 -12.55 -4.67 10.45
C ILE A 62 -11.51 -4.37 9.37
N SER A 63 -11.68 -4.92 8.17
CA SER A 63 -10.73 -4.76 7.07
C SER A 63 -10.60 -3.29 6.66
N THR A 64 -11.72 -2.58 6.51
CA THR A 64 -11.72 -1.15 6.17
C THR A 64 -11.06 -0.31 7.25
N GLN A 65 -11.35 -0.57 8.53
CA GLN A 65 -10.71 0.13 9.65
C GLN A 65 -9.20 -0.11 9.68
N ALA A 66 -8.77 -1.37 9.50
CA ALA A 66 -7.36 -1.74 9.46
C ALA A 66 -6.64 -1.06 8.30
N SER A 67 -7.20 -1.10 7.09
CA SER A 67 -6.63 -0.44 5.90
C SER A 67 -6.49 1.07 6.11
N ARG A 68 -7.54 1.75 6.58
CA ARG A 68 -7.50 3.21 6.81
C ARG A 68 -6.45 3.59 7.85
N ARG A 69 -6.34 2.83 8.94
CA ARG A 69 -5.30 3.03 9.95
C ARG A 69 -3.91 2.81 9.38
N GLY A 70 -3.72 1.74 8.60
CA GLY A 70 -2.46 1.46 7.92
C GLY A 70 -2.03 2.59 7.00
N THR A 71 -2.94 3.12 6.18
CA THR A 71 -2.68 4.28 5.31
C THR A 71 -2.26 5.51 6.12
N LYS A 72 -2.96 5.83 7.20
CA LYS A 72 -2.59 6.97 8.07
C LYS A 72 -1.20 6.81 8.67
N VAL A 73 -0.84 5.62 9.15
CA VAL A 73 0.48 5.37 9.75
C VAL A 73 1.59 5.47 8.69
N HIS A 74 1.39 4.91 7.50
CA HIS A 74 2.40 5.03 6.43
C HIS A 74 2.57 6.49 6.00
N LYS A 75 1.48 7.27 5.93
CA LYS A 75 1.54 8.70 5.60
C LYS A 75 2.27 9.50 6.67
N LEU A 76 2.01 9.23 7.95
CA LEU A 76 2.75 9.81 9.08
C LEU A 76 4.26 9.54 8.97
N CYS A 77 4.65 8.31 8.66
CA CYS A 77 6.05 7.96 8.46
C CYS A 77 6.66 8.66 7.26
N GLU A 78 5.94 8.74 6.13
CA GLU A 78 6.37 9.46 4.93
C GLU A 78 6.60 10.95 5.24
N ASP A 79 5.62 11.62 5.87
CA ASP A 79 5.73 13.05 6.20
C ASP A 79 6.86 13.32 7.19
N TYR A 80 7.07 12.43 8.16
CA TYR A 80 8.21 12.53 9.07
C TYR A 80 9.55 12.44 8.33
N LEU A 81 9.68 11.48 7.43
CA LEU A 81 10.90 11.30 6.64
C LEU A 81 11.12 12.48 5.70
N ASN A 82 10.07 13.01 5.07
CA ASN A 82 10.12 14.16 4.16
C ASN A 82 10.25 15.51 4.89
N ASN A 83 10.26 15.52 6.23
CA ASN A 83 10.22 16.72 7.07
C ASN A 83 8.98 17.62 6.88
N GLU A 84 7.88 17.04 6.43
CA GLU A 84 6.59 17.70 6.23
C GLU A 84 5.63 17.46 7.39
N LEU A 85 6.08 16.74 8.43
CA LEU A 85 5.21 16.32 9.54
C LEU A 85 4.64 17.51 10.32
N SER A 86 3.31 17.63 10.26
CA SER A 86 2.50 18.36 11.23
C SER A 86 1.68 17.37 12.07
N PHE A 87 1.77 17.45 13.39
CA PHE A 87 1.03 16.54 14.27
C PHE A 87 -0.49 16.78 14.26
N ASP A 88 -0.93 18.00 13.93
CA ASP A 88 -2.34 18.36 13.87
C ASP A 88 -3.11 17.56 12.80
N ASP A 89 -2.42 17.10 11.74
CA ASP A 89 -3.01 16.28 10.67
C ASP A 89 -3.36 14.85 11.12
N TYR A 90 -2.85 14.43 12.29
CA TYR A 90 -2.91 13.06 12.79
C TYR A 90 -3.62 12.92 14.14
N THR A 91 -3.91 14.03 14.82
CA THR A 91 -4.70 14.03 16.05
C THR A 91 -6.21 13.82 15.75
N PRO A 92 -6.95 13.12 16.63
CA PRO A 92 -8.38 12.85 16.45
C PRO A 92 -9.29 14.09 16.43
#